data_AF-A0A6J4JBE7-F1
#
_entry.id   AF-A0A6J4JBE7-F1
#
_cell.length_a   1.000
_cell.length_b   1.000
_cell.length_c   1.000
_cell.angle_alpha   90.00
_cell.angle_beta   90.00
_cell.angle_gamma   90.00
#
_symmetry.space_group_name_H-M   'P 1'
#
loop_
_entity.id
_entity.type
_entity.pdbx_description
1 polymer ?
#
loop_
_entity_poly.entity_id
_entity_poly.type
_entity_poly.pdbx_seq_one_letter_code
_entity_poly.pdbx_strand_id
1 'polypeptide(L)' 'MPTYPPGLRWLPTEGTGEVQTPLRGPGTAQLQVGSRVWFRHAKAGELCEHVDELHSLTGDELTGTMPTYRGESQVFG' A
#
# COMPACT_ATOMS: atom_id res chain seq x y z
N MET A 1 5.09 -4.73 -3.58
CA MET A 1 5.69 -5.79 -2.73
C MET A 1 5.47 -5.46 -1.26
N PRO A 2 5.14 -6.42 -0.37
CA PRO A 2 5.02 -6.14 1.06
C PRO A 2 6.38 -5.77 1.66
N THR A 3 6.41 -4.74 2.49
CA THR A 3 7.63 -4.20 3.12
C THR A 3 7.59 -4.21 4.64
N TYR A 4 6.41 -4.23 5.23
CA TYR A 4 6.23 -4.31 6.67
C TYR A 4 4.95 -5.09 7.03
N PRO A 5 4.97 -5.96 8.07
CA PRO A 5 6.16 -6.44 8.78
C PRO A 5 7.20 -7.10 7.86
N PRO A 6 8.50 -7.07 8.23
CA PRO A 6 9.55 -7.68 7.41
C PRO A 6 9.35 -9.20 7.29
N GLY A 7 9.82 -9.76 6.17
CA GLY A 7 9.74 -11.21 5.91
C GLY A 7 8.42 -11.70 5.31
N LEU A 8 7.48 -10.80 5.03
CA LEU A 8 6.26 -11.12 4.27
C LEU A 8 6.55 -11.28 2.77
N ARG A 9 5.86 -12.22 2.14
CA ARG A 9 5.86 -12.46 0.70
C ARG A 9 4.43 -12.75 0.26
N TRP A 10 4.01 -12.16 -0.86
CA TRP A 10 2.72 -12.50 -1.48
C TRP A 10 2.82 -13.85 -2.22
N LEU A 11 1.68 -14.52 -2.37
CA LEU A 11 1.59 -15.71 -3.21
C LEU A 11 1.40 -15.29 -4.67
N PRO A 12 2.29 -15.69 -5.61
CA PRO A 12 2.22 -15.23 -7.01
C PRO A 12 0.98 -15.71 -7.76
N THR A 13 0.29 -16.74 -7.25
CA THR A 13 -0.88 -17.37 -7.87
C THR A 13 -2.15 -16.55 -7.72
N GLU A 14 -2.14 -15.48 -6.92
CA GLU A 14 -3.28 -14.59 -6.70
C GLU A 14 -2.83 -13.15 -6.92
N GLY A 15 -3.59 -12.35 -7.69
CA GLY A 15 -3.27 -10.95 -7.92
C GLY A 15 -3.27 -10.15 -6.61
N THR A 16 -2.35 -9.18 -6.49
CA THR A 16 -2.41 -8.24 -5.35
C THR A 16 -3.66 -7.38 -5.50
N GLY A 17 -4.56 -7.43 -4.52
CA GLY A 17 -5.75 -6.59 -4.44
C GLY A 17 -6.96 -7.03 -5.27
N GLU A 18 -6.96 -8.22 -5.89
CA GLU A 18 -8.13 -8.69 -6.68
C GLU A 18 -9.35 -9.00 -5.82
N VAL A 19 -9.17 -9.82 -4.78
CA VAL A 19 -10.22 -10.13 -3.78
C VAL A 19 -9.58 -10.19 -2.40
N GLN A 20 -8.47 -10.92 -2.31
CA GLN A 20 -7.57 -10.95 -1.17
C GLN A 20 -6.13 -10.88 -1.67
N THR A 21 -5.22 -10.50 -0.79
CA THR A 21 -3.77 -10.58 -1.06
C THR A 21 -3.16 -11.53 -0.04
N PRO A 22 -3.12 -12.84 -0.31
CA PRO A 22 -2.57 -13.80 0.64
C PRO A 22 -1.07 -13.56 0.84
N LEU A 23 -0.65 -13.65 2.10
CA LEU A 23 0.73 -13.43 2.53
C LEU A 23 1.28 -14.66 3.24
N ARG A 24 2.56 -14.92 3.04
CA ARG A 24 3.33 -15.99 3.68
C ARG A 24 4.68 -15.49 4.18
N GLY A 25 5.33 -16.31 5.00
CA GLY A 25 6.69 -16.09 5.50
C GLY A 25 6.73 -15.74 6.98
N PRO A 26 7.92 -15.63 7.59
CA PRO A 26 8.07 -15.47 9.04
C PRO A 26 7.33 -14.27 9.63
N GLY A 27 7.16 -13.20 8.83
CA GLY A 27 6.44 -11.99 9.25
C GLY A 27 4.95 -12.21 9.52
N THR A 28 4.36 -13.33 9.07
CA THR A 28 2.94 -13.62 9.35
C THR A 28 2.68 -14.05 10.79
N ALA A 29 3.70 -14.53 11.50
CA ALA A 29 3.55 -15.07 12.85
C ALA A 29 3.05 -14.04 13.88
N GLN A 30 3.26 -12.74 13.62
CA GLN A 30 2.84 -11.65 14.51
C GLN A 30 1.58 -10.93 14.03
N LEU A 31 1.04 -11.29 12.86
CA LEU A 31 -0.15 -10.65 12.33
C LEU A 31 -1.40 -11.11 13.10
N GLN A 32 -2.24 -10.15 13.45
CA GLN A 32 -3.56 -10.35 14.03
C GLN A 32 -4.59 -9.60 13.18
N VAL A 33 -5.87 -9.88 13.41
CA VAL A 33 -6.93 -9.06 12.80
C VAL A 33 -6.74 -7.60 13.22
N GLY A 34 -6.71 -6.70 12.24
CA GLY A 34 -6.43 -5.27 12.45
C GLY A 34 -4.96 -4.87 12.30
N SER A 35 -4.02 -5.82 12.17
CA SER A 35 -2.63 -5.50 11.84
C SER A 35 -2.52 -4.84 10.46
N ARG A 36 -1.68 -3.80 10.37
CA ARG A 36 -1.37 -3.13 9.10
C ARG A 36 -0.24 -3.85 8.37
N VAL A 37 -0.43 -4.06 7.07
CA VAL A 37 0.63 -4.51 6.16
C VAL A 37 0.87 -3.42 5.12
N TRP A 38 2.12 -3.00 5.00
CA TRP A 38 2.51 -1.95 4.04
C TRP A 38 3.09 -2.57 2.77
N PHE A 39 2.66 -2.04 1.64
CA PHE A 39 3.16 -2.42 0.32
C PHE A 39 3.87 -1.24 -0.34
N ARG A 40 4.99 -1.54 -1.00
CA ARG A 40 5.63 -0.64 -1.95
C ARG A 40 5.06 -0.89 -3.34
N HIS A 41 4.51 0.16 -3.96
CA HIS A 41 4.08 0.18 -5.36
C HIS A 41 5.29 0.12 -6.31
N ALA A 42 5.07 -0.31 -7.56
CA ALA A 42 6.15 -0.47 -8.53
C ALA A 42 6.67 0.89 -9.05
N LYS A 43 5.78 1.85 -9.29
CA LYS A 43 6.11 3.17 -9.83
C LYS A 43 5.46 4.28 -9.01
N ALA A 44 6.20 5.33 -8.69
CA ALA A 44 5.74 6.41 -7.80
C ALA A 44 4.52 7.18 -8.32
N GLY A 45 4.45 7.40 -9.63
CA GLY A 45 3.33 8.12 -10.23
C GLY A 45 2.03 7.32 -10.31
N GLU A 46 2.10 5.99 -10.45
CA GLU A 46 0.94 5.14 -10.75
C GLU A 46 -0.15 5.18 -9.67
N LEU A 47 0.21 5.25 -8.39
CA LEU A 47 -0.80 5.33 -7.33
C LEU A 47 -1.61 6.63 -7.42
N CYS A 48 -0.96 7.73 -7.75
CA CYS A 48 -1.59 9.05 -7.85
C CYS A 48 -2.64 9.14 -8.98
N GLU A 49 -2.72 8.13 -9.86
CA GLU A 49 -3.68 7.99 -10.97
C GLU A 49 -5.00 7.38 -10.48
N HIS A 50 -4.97 6.72 -9.32
CA HIS A 50 -6.03 5.85 -8.81
C HIS A 50 -6.65 6.36 -7.50
N VAL A 51 -6.00 7.27 -6.78
CA VAL A 51 -6.49 7.85 -5.52
C VAL A 51 -6.41 9.37 -5.57
N ASP A 52 -7.26 10.07 -4.83
CA ASP A 52 -7.35 11.54 -4.86
C ASP A 52 -6.35 12.23 -3.91
N GLU A 53 -5.95 11.54 -2.83
CA GLU A 53 -5.06 12.10 -1.80
C GLU A 53 -4.05 11.07 -1.31
N LEU A 54 -2.89 11.55 -0.89
CA LEU A 54 -1.89 10.80 -0.13
C LEU A 54 -1.86 11.31 1.31
N HIS A 55 -1.85 10.37 2.26
CA HIS A 55 -1.67 10.67 3.68
C HIS A 55 -0.20 10.54 4.08
N SER A 56 0.37 11.56 4.70
CA SER A 56 1.72 11.51 5.27
C SER A 56 1.67 11.06 6.73
N LEU A 57 2.59 10.16 7.10
CA LEU A 57 2.66 9.59 8.45
C LEU A 57 4.08 9.75 9.01
N THR A 58 4.19 10.00 10.33
CA THR A 58 5.43 9.84 11.10
C THR A 58 5.17 8.82 12.20
N GLY A 59 5.72 7.62 12.05
CA GLY A 59 5.31 6.48 12.88
C GLY A 59 3.83 6.16 12.66
N ASP A 60 3.03 6.24 13.73
CA ASP A 60 1.58 6.05 13.70
C ASP A 60 0.78 7.38 13.67
N GLU A 61 1.47 8.53 13.63
CA GLU A 61 0.85 9.85 13.61
C GLU A 61 0.62 10.36 12.19
N LEU A 62 -0.62 10.76 11.88
CA LEU A 62 -0.98 11.44 10.64
C LEU A 62 -0.48 12.89 10.68
N THR A 63 0.45 13.21 9.79
CA THR A 63 1.08 14.53 9.76
C THR A 63 0.51 15.44 8.69
N GLY A 64 -0.29 14.93 7.77
CA GLY A 64 -0.91 15.74 6.72
C GLY A 64 -1.52 14.93 5.58
N THR A 65 -2.09 15.66 4.62
CA THR A 65 -2.62 15.15 3.37
C THR A 65 -2.11 15.97 2.19
N MET A 66 -1.92 15.32 1.05
CA MET A 66 -1.46 15.95 -0.19
C MET A 66 -2.37 15.49 -1.33
N PRO A 67 -2.95 16.39 -2.14
CA PRO A 67 -3.74 15.96 -3.28
C PRO A 67 -2.83 15.28 -4.31
N THR A 68 -3.37 14.29 -5.00
CA THR A 68 -2.76 13.72 -6.21
C THR A 68 -3.22 14.50 -7.42
N TYR A 69 -2.62 14.25 -8.58
CA TYR A 69 -3.11 14.85 -9.82
C TYR A 69 -4.54 14.41 -10.16
N ARG A 70 -4.97 13.19 -9.78
CA ARG A 70 -6.38 12.80 -9.89
C ARG A 70 -7.27 13.66 -8.99
N GLY A 71 -6.86 13.88 -7.74
CA GLY A 71 -7.55 14.78 -6.81
C GLY A 71 -7.61 16.23 -7.31
N GLU A 72 -6.62 16.64 -8.10
CA GLU A 72 -6.60 17.94 -8.80
C GLU A 72 -7.32 17.92 -10.15
N SER A 73 -7.99 16.82 -10.53
CA SER A 73 -8.65 16.65 -11.82
C SER A 73 -7.72 16.82 -13.05
N GLN A 74 -6.44 16.50 -12.88
CA GLN A 74 -5.40 16.54 -13.90
C GLN A 74 -5.20 15.15 -14.52
N VAL A 75 -4.94 15.10 -15.83
CA VAL A 75 -4.62 13.88 -16.58
C VAL A 75 -3.36 14.11 -17.38
N PHE A 76 -2.36 13.24 -17.20
CA PHE A 76 -1.09 13.29 -17.93
C PHE A 76 -1.01 12.05 -18.83
N GLY A 77 -0.93 12.25 -20.14
CA GLY A 77 -0.86 11.21 -21.17
C GLY A 77 0.26 11.47 -22.17
#